data_AF-A0A3M5JEZ1-F1
#
_entry.id   AF-A0A3M5JEZ1-F1
#
_cell.length_a   1.000
_cell.length_b   1.000
_cell.length_c   1.000
_cell.angle_alpha   90.00
_cell.angle_beta   90.00
_cell.angle_gamma   90.00
#
_symmetry.space_group_name_H-M   'P 1'
#
loop_
_entity.id
_entity.type
_entity.pdbx_description
1 polymer ?
#
loop_
_entity_poly.entity_id
_entity_poly.type
_entity_poly.pdbx_seq_one_letter_code
_entity_poly.pdbx_strand_id
1 'polypeptide(L)'
;MAKEKKEKGARDDFKPALKLLLRNLCGGVCSNPECRAYTFGANQEDKGSFSSIGVAAHITAAASGPGARRYDPAMTPDERMSAANGIWLCQSCSKLIDTDEVRYPVELLHEWKRQAETRAMKLIGQQSFGPAEMQTKLVEAVAGASQIFYTNAGDFTKVPLAGFVAGYENYLSQLDPRFEVKTVATGSNVRHEVRVRPGQIGKVDIVFTDPDEAAYANAGWERFLETGEHFEISTKSFEFKGSALFDLMNNRAHEGTFTLEPHKSIAPATLYLKSLEHDTEFEIASFDAAYFSAGDKLFISGDCLSGLITFKMTYNAKSLQVTFDYNFKPEKWVGEPLVNLPHLPKLQKLANFLVKDNQSKIVIEFNLSGHVLRFGEEIEQNLSGLYSFIIHVVDLMNRAKVLAKHINEKLRVESIDISEKDEKLIGIYYKVITSGLTIKEPVGKDLFTVHNPTVSDTQLTDMNTNGFTSYLKLKNRNAANFDFFGNDVSPPIFQTVITGFEGAFFTDITEGERIDALKLYAVEGSTTVHSLED
;
A
#
# COMPACT_ATOMS: atom_id res chain seq x y z
N MET A 1 -86.20 -6.38 47.39
CA MET A 1 -85.34 -5.17 47.38
C MET A 1 -84.89 -4.92 45.94
N ALA A 2 -85.44 -3.89 45.31
CA ALA A 2 -85.11 -3.50 43.94
C ALA A 2 -83.69 -2.89 43.92
N LYS A 3 -82.80 -3.41 43.08
CA LYS A 3 -81.51 -2.77 42.81
C LYS A 3 -81.74 -1.52 41.97
N GLU A 4 -81.43 -0.38 42.55
CA GLU A 4 -81.38 0.93 41.88
C GLU A 4 -80.53 0.83 40.60
N LYS A 5 -81.14 1.19 39.47
CA LYS A 5 -80.42 1.50 38.23
C LYS A 5 -79.63 2.78 38.48
N LYS A 6 -78.31 2.66 38.67
CA LYS A 6 -77.37 3.76 38.54
C LYS A 6 -77.51 4.35 37.12
N GLU A 7 -77.88 5.62 37.02
CA GLU A 7 -77.82 6.38 35.76
C GLU A 7 -76.41 6.30 35.18
N LYS A 8 -76.28 5.69 34.00
CA LYS A 8 -75.08 5.78 33.18
C LYS A 8 -75.04 7.19 32.60
N GLY A 9 -74.20 8.06 33.17
CA GLY A 9 -73.79 9.29 32.49
C GLY A 9 -73.24 8.94 31.10
N ALA A 10 -73.65 9.69 30.07
CA ALA A 10 -73.33 9.43 28.68
C ALA A 10 -71.80 9.47 28.47
N ARG A 11 -71.19 8.29 28.32
CA ARG A 11 -69.78 8.16 27.91
C ARG A 11 -69.73 8.25 26.39
N ASP A 12 -68.88 9.16 25.88
CA ASP A 12 -68.74 9.42 24.46
C ASP A 12 -67.91 8.33 23.76
N ASP A 13 -68.41 7.09 23.76
CA ASP A 13 -67.71 5.93 23.20
C ASP A 13 -67.73 5.91 21.67
N PHE A 14 -66.61 5.49 21.06
CA PHE A 14 -66.53 5.29 19.62
C PHE A 14 -67.58 4.31 19.08
N LYS A 15 -68.24 4.72 17.99
CA LYS A 15 -69.15 3.85 17.22
C LYS A 15 -68.40 2.68 16.57
N PRO A 16 -69.03 1.52 16.34
CA PRO A 16 -68.37 0.34 15.75
C PRO A 16 -67.64 0.62 14.42
N ALA A 17 -68.25 1.41 13.53
CA ALA A 17 -67.65 1.78 12.25
C ALA A 17 -66.33 2.56 12.42
N LEU A 18 -66.25 3.41 13.45
CA LEU A 18 -65.04 4.17 13.74
C LEU A 18 -63.94 3.30 14.34
N LYS A 19 -64.29 2.34 15.21
CA LYS A 19 -63.31 1.36 15.73
C LYS A 19 -62.68 0.56 14.59
N LEU A 20 -63.50 0.17 13.61
CA LEU A 20 -63.05 -0.50 12.39
C LEU A 20 -62.13 0.41 11.55
N LEU A 21 -62.49 1.69 11.39
CA LEU A 21 -61.65 2.66 10.69
C LEU A 21 -60.27 2.80 11.36
N LEU A 22 -60.22 3.02 12.67
CA LEU A 22 -58.97 3.15 13.43
C LEU A 22 -58.08 1.92 13.30
N ARG A 23 -58.67 0.72 13.34
CA ARG A 23 -57.96 -0.54 13.07
C ARG A 23 -57.36 -0.54 11.66
N ASN A 24 -58.16 -0.22 10.65
CA ASN A 24 -57.72 -0.33 9.26
C ASN A 24 -56.62 0.69 8.92
N LEU A 25 -56.69 1.89 9.48
CA LEU A 25 -55.68 2.95 9.27
C LEU A 25 -54.28 2.54 9.71
N CYS A 26 -54.15 1.68 10.73
CA CYS A 26 -52.86 1.17 11.21
C CYS A 26 -52.56 -0.27 10.74
N GLY A 27 -53.31 -0.79 9.76
CA GLY A 27 -53.17 -2.16 9.25
C GLY A 27 -53.59 -3.25 10.25
N GLY A 28 -54.33 -2.88 11.31
CA GLY A 28 -54.71 -3.74 12.42
C GLY A 28 -53.53 -4.28 13.22
N VAL A 29 -52.46 -3.50 13.25
CA VAL A 29 -51.27 -3.69 14.08
C VAL A 29 -51.27 -2.65 15.20
N CYS A 30 -50.85 -3.02 16.41
CA CYS A 30 -50.73 -2.11 17.55
C CYS A 30 -49.94 -0.85 17.19
N SER A 31 -50.45 0.33 17.58
CA SER A 31 -49.81 1.61 17.25
C SER A 31 -48.55 1.90 18.06
N ASN A 32 -48.34 1.22 19.20
CA ASN A 32 -47.10 1.35 19.97
C ASN A 32 -45.89 0.88 19.12
N PRO A 33 -44.89 1.75 18.87
CA PRO A 33 -43.76 1.46 17.98
C PRO A 33 -42.89 0.30 18.45
N GLU A 34 -42.85 0.00 19.75
CA GLU A 34 -42.09 -1.10 20.35
C GLU A 34 -42.87 -2.41 20.39
N CYS A 35 -44.21 -2.37 20.26
CA CYS A 35 -45.04 -3.56 20.36
C CYS A 35 -45.36 -4.18 18.99
N ARG A 36 -45.99 -3.41 18.09
CA ARG A 36 -46.38 -3.83 16.73
C ARG A 36 -47.06 -5.21 16.63
N ALA A 37 -47.77 -5.64 17.67
CA ALA A 37 -48.52 -6.90 17.63
C ALA A 37 -49.65 -6.83 16.60
N TYR A 38 -49.79 -7.86 15.76
CA TYR A 38 -51.00 -8.08 14.98
C TYR A 38 -52.16 -8.37 15.94
N THR A 39 -53.26 -7.62 15.81
CA THR A 39 -54.28 -7.63 16.86
C THR A 39 -55.53 -8.43 16.54
N PHE A 40 -55.63 -9.03 15.35
CA PHE A 40 -56.79 -9.80 14.95
C PHE A 40 -56.45 -10.89 13.93
N GLY A 41 -57.29 -11.90 13.82
CA GLY A 41 -57.16 -13.01 12.89
C GLY A 41 -58.48 -13.75 12.72
N ALA A 42 -58.54 -14.69 11.78
CA ALA A 42 -59.73 -15.51 11.55
C ALA A 42 -60.14 -16.27 12.81
N ASN A 43 -61.45 -16.32 13.08
CA ASN A 43 -62.02 -17.16 14.12
C ASN A 43 -62.33 -18.55 13.54
N GLN A 44 -61.99 -19.61 14.27
CA GLN A 44 -62.26 -20.99 13.86
C GLN A 44 -63.66 -21.47 14.28
N GLU A 45 -64.26 -20.87 15.32
CA GLU A 45 -65.60 -21.24 15.80
C GLU A 45 -66.70 -20.66 14.91
N ASP A 46 -66.48 -19.46 14.37
CA ASP A 46 -67.39 -18.80 13.43
C ASP A 46 -66.59 -18.24 12.25
N LYS A 47 -66.76 -18.89 11.10
CA LYS A 47 -66.10 -18.56 9.82
C LYS A 47 -66.48 -17.18 9.27
N GLY A 48 -67.55 -16.56 9.77
CA GLY A 48 -67.95 -15.19 9.43
C GLY A 48 -67.37 -14.12 10.36
N SER A 49 -66.59 -14.51 11.37
CA SER A 49 -66.07 -13.60 12.40
C SER A 49 -64.54 -13.61 12.49
N PHE A 50 -64.01 -12.75 13.35
CA PHE A 50 -62.58 -12.64 13.63
C PHE A 50 -62.34 -12.59 15.14
N SER A 51 -61.25 -13.21 15.58
CA SER A 51 -60.72 -13.03 16.93
C SER A 51 -59.92 -11.74 16.97
N SER A 52 -60.08 -10.92 18.01
CA SER A 52 -59.37 -9.65 18.14
C SER A 52 -58.94 -9.40 19.59
N ILE A 53 -57.66 -9.07 19.77
CA ILE A 53 -57.08 -8.51 21.00
C ILE A 53 -56.86 -6.99 20.89
N GLY A 54 -57.30 -6.37 19.79
CA GLY A 54 -57.18 -4.95 19.54
C GLY A 54 -58.31 -4.13 20.16
N VAL A 55 -57.97 -2.92 20.60
CA VAL A 55 -58.84 -1.97 21.29
C VAL A 55 -58.65 -0.59 20.66
N ALA A 56 -59.75 0.06 20.32
CA ALA A 56 -59.77 1.49 20.00
C ALA A 56 -59.78 2.28 21.32
N ALA A 57 -58.62 2.79 21.71
CA ALA A 57 -58.45 3.60 22.90
C ALA A 57 -58.61 5.09 22.57
N HIS A 58 -59.06 5.86 23.55
CA HIS A 58 -59.11 7.32 23.41
C HIS A 58 -57.76 7.92 23.84
N ILE A 59 -57.27 8.89 23.07
CA ILE A 59 -56.05 9.63 23.41
C ILE A 59 -56.35 10.55 24.61
N THR A 60 -57.44 11.32 24.53
CA THR A 60 -58.06 12.06 25.64
C THR A 60 -59.35 11.36 26.09
N ALA A 61 -59.64 11.30 27.39
CA ALA A 61 -60.76 10.50 27.90
C ALA A 61 -62.13 10.89 27.31
N ALA A 62 -62.98 9.87 27.09
CA ALA A 62 -64.34 9.98 26.56
C ALA A 62 -65.37 10.64 27.49
N ALA A 63 -65.01 10.87 28.76
CA ALA A 63 -65.88 11.52 29.74
C ALA A 63 -65.04 12.03 30.92
N SER A 64 -65.55 13.04 31.61
CA SER A 64 -65.00 13.50 32.89
C SER A 64 -65.34 12.51 34.02
N GLY A 65 -64.44 12.34 35.00
CA GLY A 65 -64.73 11.61 36.24
C GLY A 65 -63.56 10.80 36.77
N PRO A 66 -63.75 10.07 37.90
CA PRO A 66 -62.72 9.23 38.48
C PRO A 66 -62.23 8.16 37.49
N GLY A 67 -60.93 8.16 37.20
CA GLY A 67 -60.30 7.24 36.24
C GLY A 67 -60.26 7.74 34.79
N ALA A 68 -60.79 8.94 34.49
CA ALA A 68 -60.55 9.61 33.23
C ALA A 68 -59.07 9.98 33.12
N ARG A 69 -58.41 9.59 32.02
CA ARG A 69 -57.00 9.88 31.73
C ARG A 69 -56.92 10.93 30.63
N ARG A 70 -56.08 11.96 30.85
CA ARG A 70 -55.89 13.04 29.87
C ARG A 70 -57.22 13.66 29.40
N TYR A 71 -58.22 13.82 30.27
CA TYR A 71 -59.51 14.42 29.89
C TYR A 71 -59.33 15.89 29.52
N ASP A 72 -59.80 16.28 28.33
CA ASP A 72 -59.82 17.67 27.89
C ASP A 72 -61.25 18.24 27.98
N PRO A 73 -61.51 19.20 28.90
CA PRO A 73 -62.82 19.82 29.04
C PRO A 73 -63.21 20.72 27.85
N ALA A 74 -62.25 21.15 27.03
CA ALA A 74 -62.50 22.00 25.86
C ALA A 74 -63.01 21.20 24.66
N MET A 75 -62.80 19.88 24.63
CA MET A 75 -63.31 19.03 23.55
C MET A 75 -64.83 18.88 23.62
N THR A 76 -65.48 18.99 22.47
CA THR A 76 -66.89 18.65 22.28
C THR A 76 -67.11 17.13 22.28
N PRO A 77 -68.34 16.64 22.51
CA PRO A 77 -68.66 15.21 22.39
C PRO A 77 -68.29 14.63 21.01
N ASP A 78 -68.52 15.39 19.94
CA ASP A 78 -68.18 14.96 18.57
C ASP A 78 -66.67 14.83 18.37
N GLU A 79 -65.88 15.73 18.93
CA GLU A 79 -64.42 15.66 18.91
C GLU A 79 -63.90 14.49 19.74
N ARG A 80 -64.48 14.23 20.92
CA ARG A 80 -64.13 13.06 21.76
C ARG A 80 -64.40 11.74 21.05
N MET A 81 -65.48 11.66 20.27
CA MET A 81 -65.84 10.50 19.46
C MET A 81 -65.18 10.48 18.08
N SER A 82 -64.27 11.40 17.75
CA SER A 82 -63.67 11.48 16.41
C SER A 82 -62.50 10.52 16.21
N ALA A 83 -62.16 10.24 14.94
CA ALA A 83 -60.97 9.45 14.60
C ALA A 83 -59.66 10.12 15.06
N ALA A 84 -59.65 11.44 15.16
CA ALA A 84 -58.49 12.22 15.58
C ALA A 84 -58.13 11.92 17.05
N ASN A 85 -59.13 11.68 17.90
CA ASN A 85 -58.95 11.30 19.29
C ASN A 85 -58.76 9.77 19.51
N GLY A 86 -58.77 8.98 18.44
CA GLY A 86 -58.70 7.53 18.53
C GLY A 86 -57.33 6.95 18.15
N ILE A 87 -56.85 5.99 18.96
CA ILE A 87 -55.65 5.20 18.66
C ILE A 87 -55.97 3.70 18.77
N TRP A 88 -55.44 2.89 17.85
CA TRP A 88 -55.61 1.44 17.88
C TRP A 88 -54.43 0.75 18.59
N LEU A 89 -54.70 0.00 19.65
CA LEU A 89 -53.69 -0.66 20.47
C LEU A 89 -54.08 -2.12 20.77
N CYS A 90 -53.12 -2.98 21.09
CA CYS A 90 -53.45 -4.27 21.70
C CYS A 90 -53.96 -4.05 23.14
N GLN A 91 -54.67 -5.03 23.69
CA GLN A 91 -55.27 -4.96 25.02
C GLN A 91 -54.25 -4.55 26.11
N SER A 92 -53.04 -5.12 26.08
CA SER A 92 -51.96 -4.79 27.02
C SER A 92 -51.50 -3.34 26.90
N CYS A 93 -51.24 -2.85 25.68
CA CYS A 93 -50.81 -1.47 25.47
C CYS A 93 -51.91 -0.47 25.81
N SER A 94 -53.17 -0.78 25.47
CA SER A 94 -54.32 0.07 25.85
C SER A 94 -54.42 0.21 27.36
N LYS A 95 -54.23 -0.88 28.12
CA LYS A 95 -54.26 -0.82 29.58
C LYS A 95 -53.09 -0.01 30.16
N LEU A 96 -51.92 -0.13 29.55
CA LEU A 96 -50.70 0.55 29.98
C LEU A 96 -50.83 2.07 29.88
N ILE A 97 -51.33 2.58 28.74
CA ILE A 97 -51.51 4.04 28.55
C ILE A 97 -52.56 4.64 29.49
N ASP A 98 -53.53 3.84 29.94
CA ASP A 98 -54.58 4.27 30.87
C ASP A 98 -54.17 4.16 32.34
N THR A 99 -53.03 3.52 32.63
CA THR A 99 -52.52 3.36 33.99
C THR A 99 -51.48 4.42 34.34
N ASP A 100 -50.72 4.91 33.36
CA ASP A 100 -49.58 5.82 33.56
C ASP A 100 -49.64 7.01 32.58
N GLU A 101 -50.47 8.01 32.88
CA GLU A 101 -50.69 9.15 31.98
C GLU A 101 -49.48 10.08 31.85
N VAL A 102 -48.59 10.11 32.86
CA VAL A 102 -47.36 10.91 32.84
C VAL A 102 -46.38 10.34 31.82
N ARG A 103 -46.23 9.01 31.79
CA ARG A 103 -45.38 8.34 30.80
C ARG A 103 -45.97 8.35 29.39
N TYR A 104 -47.29 8.40 29.27
CA TYR A 104 -48.01 8.40 27.99
C TYR A 104 -48.85 9.67 27.82
N PRO A 105 -48.21 10.83 27.59
CA PRO A 105 -48.91 12.09 27.35
C PRO A 105 -49.60 12.09 25.97
N VAL A 106 -50.52 13.04 25.77
CA VAL A 106 -51.36 13.17 24.57
C VAL A 106 -50.52 13.25 23.30
N GLU A 107 -49.45 14.05 23.33
CA GLU A 107 -48.56 14.31 22.20
C GLU A 107 -47.86 13.02 21.73
N LEU A 108 -47.41 12.19 22.68
CA LEU A 108 -46.77 10.92 22.38
C LEU A 108 -47.74 9.94 21.71
N LEU A 109 -48.99 9.89 22.17
CA LEU A 109 -50.01 9.02 21.60
C LEU A 109 -50.44 9.46 20.19
N HIS A 110 -50.50 10.77 19.94
CA HIS A 110 -50.68 11.29 18.58
C HIS A 110 -49.50 10.90 17.68
N GLU A 111 -48.27 10.96 18.18
CA GLU A 111 -47.09 10.54 17.42
C GLU A 111 -47.10 9.03 17.13
N TRP A 112 -47.47 8.19 18.11
CA TRP A 112 -47.64 6.75 17.89
C TRP A 112 -48.68 6.45 16.82
N LYS A 113 -49.84 7.12 16.87
CA LYS A 113 -50.88 7.03 15.85
C LYS A 113 -50.31 7.38 14.47
N ARG A 114 -49.66 8.54 14.34
CA ARG A 114 -49.09 9.02 13.08
C ARG A 114 -48.05 8.04 12.50
N GLN A 115 -47.16 7.52 13.34
CA GLN A 115 -46.15 6.54 12.92
C GLN A 115 -46.81 5.23 12.48
N ALA A 116 -47.83 4.76 13.20
CA ALA A 116 -48.52 3.52 12.88
C ALA A 116 -49.27 3.60 11.54
N GLU A 117 -49.94 4.71 11.28
CA GLU A 117 -50.63 4.97 10.01
C GLU A 117 -49.63 5.11 8.85
N THR A 118 -48.53 5.84 9.06
CA THR A 118 -47.44 5.96 8.07
C THR A 118 -46.82 4.61 7.77
N ARG A 119 -46.58 3.78 8.80
CA ARG A 119 -46.06 2.43 8.66
C ARG A 119 -47.01 1.56 7.84
N ALA A 120 -48.30 1.57 8.17
CA ALA A 120 -49.30 0.81 7.44
C ALA A 120 -49.33 1.18 5.96
N MET A 121 -49.27 2.49 5.65
CA MET A 121 -49.21 2.98 4.27
C MET A 121 -47.96 2.47 3.52
N LYS A 122 -46.79 2.51 4.16
CA LYS A 122 -45.53 2.02 3.56
C LYS A 122 -45.53 0.52 3.27
N LEU A 123 -46.33 -0.26 4.01
CA LEU A 123 -46.40 -1.71 3.87
C LEU A 123 -47.41 -2.17 2.81
N ILE A 124 -48.17 -1.26 2.20
CA ILE A 124 -49.08 -1.62 1.10
C ILE A 124 -48.27 -2.22 -0.06
N GLY A 125 -48.68 -3.40 -0.53
CA GLY A 125 -48.02 -4.13 -1.62
C GLY A 125 -46.72 -4.84 -1.23
N GLN A 126 -46.29 -4.75 0.04
CA GLN A 126 -45.12 -5.48 0.54
C GLN A 126 -45.50 -6.91 0.93
N GLN A 127 -44.57 -7.86 0.75
CA GLN A 127 -44.76 -9.24 1.21
C GLN A 127 -44.66 -9.32 2.73
N SER A 128 -45.58 -10.04 3.36
CA SER A 128 -45.49 -10.40 4.79
C SER A 128 -44.60 -11.64 4.95
N PHE A 129 -43.70 -11.63 5.93
CA PHE A 129 -42.90 -12.80 6.31
C PHE A 129 -43.20 -13.23 7.75
N GLY A 130 -43.45 -14.52 7.94
CA GLY A 130 -43.51 -15.12 9.28
C GLY A 130 -42.11 -15.36 9.87
N PRO A 131 -42.00 -15.60 11.20
CA PRO A 131 -40.72 -15.91 11.84
C PRO A 131 -40.00 -17.12 11.23
N ALA A 132 -40.75 -18.17 10.86
CA ALA A 132 -40.20 -19.35 10.21
C ALA A 132 -39.69 -19.06 8.79
N GLU A 133 -40.43 -18.29 8.00
CA GLU A 133 -40.01 -17.90 6.65
C GLU A 133 -38.79 -16.98 6.68
N MET A 134 -38.67 -16.13 7.69
CA MET A 134 -37.47 -15.31 7.91
C MET A 134 -36.25 -16.17 8.24
N GLN A 135 -36.43 -17.19 9.07
CA GLN A 135 -35.38 -18.16 9.38
C GLN A 135 -35.00 -19.00 8.15
N THR A 136 -35.98 -19.43 7.35
CA THR A 136 -35.75 -20.15 6.08
C THR A 136 -34.99 -19.27 5.10
N LYS A 137 -35.39 -18.02 4.90
CA LYS A 137 -34.68 -17.07 4.01
C LYS A 137 -33.25 -16.78 4.49
N LEU A 138 -33.03 -16.74 5.80
CA LEU A 138 -31.69 -16.60 6.38
C LEU A 138 -30.83 -17.84 6.08
N VAL A 139 -31.38 -19.04 6.27
CA VAL A 139 -30.70 -20.31 5.96
C VAL A 139 -30.41 -20.43 4.47
N GLU A 140 -31.35 -20.03 3.59
CA GLU A 140 -31.17 -20.00 2.14
C GLU A 140 -30.10 -19.00 1.71
N ALA A 141 -30.04 -17.82 2.34
CA ALA A 141 -28.99 -16.83 2.06
C ALA A 141 -27.60 -17.35 2.46
N VAL A 142 -27.49 -18.03 3.61
CA VAL A 142 -26.24 -18.65 4.07
C VAL A 142 -25.84 -19.80 3.17
N ALA A 143 -26.77 -20.70 2.83
CA ALA A 143 -26.53 -21.82 1.93
C ALA A 143 -26.13 -21.36 0.52
N GLY A 144 -26.79 -20.32 -0.02
CA GLY A 144 -26.46 -19.72 -1.31
C GLY A 144 -25.06 -19.11 -1.33
N ALA A 145 -24.67 -18.39 -0.27
CA ALA A 145 -23.31 -17.86 -0.14
C ALA A 145 -22.27 -19.00 -0.06
N SER A 146 -22.50 -20.03 0.75
CA SER A 146 -21.59 -21.17 0.85
C SER A 146 -21.46 -21.94 -0.48
N GLN A 147 -22.56 -22.17 -1.18
CA GLN A 147 -22.53 -22.88 -2.47
C GLN A 147 -21.76 -22.10 -3.54
N ILE A 148 -21.94 -20.77 -3.61
CA ILE A 148 -21.20 -19.90 -4.53
C ILE A 148 -19.69 -19.93 -4.24
N PHE A 149 -19.29 -19.84 -2.96
CA PHE A 149 -17.88 -19.89 -2.56
C PHE A 149 -17.19 -21.23 -2.86
N TYR A 150 -17.90 -22.35 -2.75
CA TYR A 150 -17.30 -23.68 -2.96
C TYR A 150 -17.40 -24.20 -4.40
N THR A 151 -18.43 -23.81 -5.15
CA THR A 151 -18.72 -24.43 -6.47
C THR A 151 -18.57 -23.48 -7.65
N ASN A 152 -18.38 -22.17 -7.37
CA ASN A 152 -18.31 -21.12 -8.38
C ASN A 152 -19.54 -21.05 -9.33
N ALA A 153 -20.67 -21.60 -8.88
CA ALA A 153 -21.93 -21.60 -9.59
C ALA A 153 -23.01 -20.90 -8.76
N GLY A 154 -23.58 -19.80 -9.29
CA GLY A 154 -24.68 -19.05 -8.68
C GLY A 154 -24.68 -17.58 -9.06
N ASP A 155 -25.76 -16.87 -8.71
CA ASP A 155 -25.93 -15.44 -8.98
C ASP A 155 -25.40 -14.61 -7.80
N PHE A 156 -24.17 -14.11 -7.92
CA PHE A 156 -23.48 -13.28 -6.92
C PHE A 156 -24.27 -12.00 -6.55
N THR A 157 -25.20 -11.55 -7.39
CA THR A 157 -25.95 -10.29 -7.17
C THR A 157 -27.04 -10.41 -6.11
N LYS A 158 -27.38 -11.63 -5.67
CA LYS A 158 -28.47 -11.90 -4.72
C LYS A 158 -28.03 -12.17 -3.30
N VAL A 159 -26.72 -12.22 -3.04
CA VAL A 159 -26.18 -12.31 -1.68
C VAL A 159 -25.95 -10.90 -1.17
N PRO A 160 -26.66 -10.42 -0.12
CA PRO A 160 -26.41 -9.11 0.46
C PRO A 160 -25.13 -9.17 1.31
N LEU A 161 -23.98 -9.31 0.65
CA LEU A 161 -22.66 -9.36 1.28
C LEU A 161 -22.44 -8.13 2.18
N ALA A 162 -22.91 -6.97 1.74
CA ALA A 162 -22.89 -5.74 2.53
C ALA A 162 -23.69 -5.86 3.84
N GLY A 163 -24.84 -6.53 3.83
CA GLY A 163 -25.66 -6.75 5.03
C GLY A 163 -25.03 -7.74 6.00
N PHE A 164 -24.36 -8.77 5.48
CA PHE A 164 -23.60 -9.72 6.29
C PHE A 164 -22.39 -9.03 6.96
N VAL A 165 -21.57 -8.32 6.18
CA VAL A 165 -20.41 -7.58 6.70
C VAL A 165 -20.85 -6.54 7.74
N ALA A 166 -21.89 -5.77 7.45
CA ALA A 166 -22.42 -4.78 8.40
C ALA A 166 -22.94 -5.42 9.70
N GLY A 167 -23.64 -6.56 9.61
CA GLY A 167 -24.11 -7.30 10.79
C GLY A 167 -22.96 -7.84 11.63
N TYR A 168 -21.93 -8.37 10.97
CA TYR A 168 -20.73 -8.90 11.60
C TYR A 168 -19.89 -7.80 12.28
N GLU A 169 -19.62 -6.68 11.60
CA GLU A 169 -18.95 -5.50 12.19
C GLU A 169 -19.70 -4.96 13.42
N ASN A 170 -21.03 -4.90 13.34
CA ASN A 170 -21.88 -4.44 14.44
C ASN A 170 -21.83 -5.39 15.63
N TYR A 171 -21.91 -6.71 15.40
CA TYR A 171 -21.76 -7.71 16.46
C TYR A 171 -20.43 -7.53 17.20
N LEU A 172 -19.31 -7.48 16.48
CA LEU A 172 -17.98 -7.31 17.09
C LEU A 172 -17.87 -5.99 17.87
N SER A 173 -18.38 -4.90 17.30
CA SER A 173 -18.40 -3.59 17.97
C SER A 173 -19.30 -3.53 19.21
N GLN A 174 -20.28 -4.42 19.34
CA GLN A 174 -21.14 -4.53 20.53
C GLN A 174 -20.50 -5.29 21.69
N LEU A 175 -19.52 -6.16 21.41
CA LEU A 175 -18.81 -6.91 22.45
C LEU A 175 -18.02 -5.97 23.38
N ASP A 176 -17.51 -4.86 22.86
CA ASP A 176 -16.92 -3.80 23.66
C ASP A 176 -17.24 -2.41 23.06
N PRO A 177 -18.16 -1.65 23.68
CA PRO A 177 -18.59 -0.34 23.19
C PRO A 177 -17.48 0.71 23.07
N ARG A 178 -16.30 0.48 23.67
CA ARG A 178 -15.15 1.39 23.56
C ARG A 178 -14.53 1.36 22.16
N PHE A 179 -14.76 0.29 21.39
CA PHE A 179 -14.14 0.08 20.10
C PHE A 179 -15.17 0.08 18.96
N GLU A 180 -14.68 0.43 17.77
CA GLU A 180 -15.35 0.23 16.49
C GLU A 180 -14.53 -0.77 15.68
N VAL A 181 -15.19 -1.77 15.11
CA VAL A 181 -14.56 -2.79 14.28
C VAL A 181 -15.02 -2.64 12.84
N LYS A 182 -14.05 -2.58 11.91
CA LYS A 182 -14.26 -2.59 10.46
C LYS A 182 -13.58 -3.78 9.83
N THR A 183 -14.19 -4.36 8.79
CA THR A 183 -13.64 -5.52 8.09
C THR A 183 -13.31 -5.14 6.64
N VAL A 184 -12.04 -5.31 6.28
CA VAL A 184 -11.53 -5.11 4.91
C VAL A 184 -11.14 -6.48 4.35
N ALA A 185 -11.73 -6.86 3.22
CA ALA A 185 -11.38 -8.09 2.52
C ALA A 185 -10.73 -7.76 1.17
N THR A 186 -9.51 -8.26 0.93
CA THR A 186 -8.75 -8.03 -0.30
C THR A 186 -8.24 -9.37 -0.83
N GLY A 187 -8.79 -9.84 -1.95
CA GLY A 187 -8.46 -11.16 -2.51
C GLY A 187 -8.85 -12.28 -1.54
N SER A 188 -7.87 -13.07 -1.09
CA SER A 188 -8.04 -14.14 -0.09
C SER A 188 -7.84 -13.69 1.36
N ASN A 189 -7.48 -12.43 1.59
CA ASN A 189 -7.09 -11.94 2.91
C ASN A 189 -8.23 -11.13 3.55
N VAL A 190 -8.51 -11.41 4.82
CA VAL A 190 -9.45 -10.65 5.63
C VAL A 190 -8.66 -9.93 6.72
N ARG A 191 -8.90 -8.63 6.85
CA ARG A 191 -8.31 -7.76 7.88
C ARG A 191 -9.41 -7.14 8.71
N HIS A 192 -9.27 -7.20 10.03
CA HIS A 192 -10.10 -6.47 10.98
C HIS A 192 -9.34 -5.23 11.46
N GLU A 193 -9.93 -4.06 11.30
CA GLU A 193 -9.44 -2.82 11.85
C GLU A 193 -10.24 -2.49 13.11
N VAL A 194 -9.55 -2.42 14.25
CA VAL A 194 -10.16 -2.05 15.53
C VAL A 194 -9.71 -0.63 15.88
N ARG A 195 -10.67 0.28 16.10
CA ARG A 195 -10.41 1.68 16.44
C ARG A 195 -11.08 2.04 17.75
N VAL A 196 -10.41 2.84 18.57
CA VAL A 196 -11.03 3.38 19.80
C VAL A 196 -12.01 4.47 19.41
N ARG A 197 -13.24 4.43 19.95
CA ARG A 197 -14.23 5.47 19.68
C ARG A 197 -13.80 6.80 20.31
N PRO A 198 -14.12 7.96 19.67
CA PRO A 198 -13.79 9.27 20.23
C PRO A 198 -14.28 9.43 21.67
N GLY A 199 -13.41 9.91 22.56
CA GLY A 199 -13.71 10.11 23.98
C GLY A 199 -13.65 8.86 24.87
N GLN A 200 -13.34 7.68 24.30
CA GLN A 200 -13.16 6.43 25.06
C GLN A 200 -11.67 6.14 25.31
N ILE A 201 -11.39 5.32 26.34
CA ILE A 201 -10.04 4.82 26.65
C ILE A 201 -9.95 3.34 26.27
N GLY A 202 -9.19 3.04 25.22
CA GLY A 202 -9.00 1.70 24.67
C GLY A 202 -8.02 0.80 25.44
N LYS A 203 -8.06 0.82 26.77
CA LYS A 203 -7.16 -0.02 27.58
C LYS A 203 -7.57 -1.50 27.49
N VAL A 204 -6.63 -2.35 27.08
CA VAL A 204 -6.72 -3.82 27.07
C VAL A 204 -5.45 -4.36 27.73
N ASP A 205 -5.60 -5.34 28.61
CA ASP A 205 -4.46 -5.94 29.30
C ASP A 205 -3.94 -7.14 28.49
N ILE A 206 -2.61 -7.24 28.37
CA ILE A 206 -1.90 -8.40 27.80
C ILE A 206 -1.26 -9.12 28.99
N VAL A 207 -1.64 -10.38 29.21
CA VAL A 207 -1.19 -11.19 30.35
C VAL A 207 -0.39 -12.37 29.84
N PHE A 208 0.91 -12.38 30.14
CA PHE A 208 1.81 -13.47 29.77
C PHE A 208 1.67 -14.66 30.73
N THR A 209 1.75 -15.87 30.18
CA THR A 209 1.75 -17.11 30.96
C THR A 209 3.17 -17.57 31.33
N ASP A 210 4.17 -17.16 30.55
CA ASP A 210 5.58 -17.49 30.75
C ASP A 210 6.37 -16.22 31.15
N PRO A 211 7.07 -16.22 32.30
CA PRO A 211 7.92 -15.11 32.74
C PRO A 211 9.03 -14.73 31.75
N ASP A 212 9.61 -15.68 31.03
CA ASP A 212 10.72 -15.41 30.11
C ASP A 212 10.20 -14.68 28.86
N GLU A 213 9.05 -15.11 28.34
CA GLU A 213 8.33 -14.41 27.27
C GLU A 213 7.89 -13.00 27.70
N ALA A 214 7.44 -12.85 28.95
CA ALA A 214 7.10 -11.55 29.51
C ALA A 214 8.31 -10.62 29.60
N ALA A 215 9.48 -11.13 30.00
CA ALA A 215 10.72 -10.35 30.05
C ALA A 215 11.20 -9.94 28.65
N TYR A 216 11.15 -10.88 27.69
CA TYR A 216 11.45 -10.59 26.28
C TYR A 216 10.52 -9.50 25.73
N ALA A 217 9.22 -9.62 26.00
CA ALA A 217 8.23 -8.63 25.64
C ALA A 217 8.56 -7.28 26.26
N ASN A 218 8.65 -7.16 27.58
CA ASN A 218 8.92 -5.87 28.23
C ASN A 218 10.17 -5.17 27.69
N ALA A 219 11.25 -5.90 27.44
CA ALA A 219 12.44 -5.34 26.80
C ALA A 219 12.18 -4.85 25.36
N GLY A 220 11.35 -5.56 24.59
CA GLY A 220 10.87 -5.11 23.28
C GLY A 220 10.04 -3.84 23.35
N TRP A 221 9.21 -3.66 24.39
CA TRP A 221 8.36 -2.48 24.54
C TRP A 221 9.20 -1.25 24.87
N GLU A 222 10.19 -1.42 25.74
CA GLU A 222 11.18 -0.38 26.03
C GLU A 222 11.91 0.05 24.75
N ARG A 223 12.45 -0.90 23.97
CA ARG A 223 13.10 -0.59 22.69
C ARG A 223 12.14 0.08 21.71
N PHE A 224 10.91 -0.41 21.58
CA PHE A 224 9.90 0.21 20.74
C PHE A 224 9.61 1.65 21.15
N LEU A 225 9.44 1.92 22.44
CA LEU A 225 9.19 3.27 22.95
C LEU A 225 10.41 4.19 22.80
N GLU A 226 11.63 3.67 22.88
CA GLU A 226 12.87 4.46 22.80
C GLU A 226 13.39 4.68 21.37
N THR A 227 13.18 3.70 20.47
CA THR A 227 13.79 3.68 19.14
C THR A 227 12.81 3.36 18.01
N GLY A 228 11.57 2.99 18.33
CA GLY A 228 10.58 2.49 17.37
C GLY A 228 10.97 1.16 16.72
N GLU A 229 11.89 0.41 17.35
CA GLU A 229 12.24 -0.94 16.93
C GLU A 229 11.00 -1.82 16.94
N HIS A 230 10.67 -2.39 15.77
CA HIS A 230 9.61 -3.40 15.70
C HIS A 230 10.02 -4.64 16.49
N PHE A 231 9.06 -5.26 17.15
CA PHE A 231 9.25 -6.56 17.75
C PHE A 231 8.01 -7.41 17.53
N GLU A 232 8.20 -8.72 17.68
CA GLU A 232 7.17 -9.72 17.46
C GLU A 232 7.15 -10.70 18.63
N ILE A 233 5.95 -11.11 19.03
CA ILE A 233 5.72 -12.13 20.05
C ILE A 233 4.68 -13.13 19.56
N SER A 234 4.86 -14.40 19.91
CA SER A 234 3.87 -15.43 19.61
C SER A 234 2.57 -15.13 20.35
N THR A 235 1.45 -15.31 19.65
CA THR A 235 0.12 -15.17 20.26
C THR A 235 -0.24 -16.28 21.25
N LYS A 236 0.63 -17.29 21.41
CA LYS A 236 0.55 -18.31 22.48
C LYS A 236 1.13 -17.82 23.80
N SER A 237 2.03 -16.85 23.77
CA SER A 237 2.76 -16.40 24.96
C SER A 237 1.90 -15.57 25.92
N PHE A 238 0.73 -15.11 25.47
CA PHE A 238 -0.14 -14.21 26.23
C PHE A 238 -1.63 -14.37 25.91
N GLU A 239 -2.45 -13.90 26.84
CA GLU A 239 -3.90 -13.73 26.71
C GLU A 239 -4.27 -12.26 26.82
N PHE A 240 -5.27 -11.83 26.07
CA PHE A 240 -5.93 -10.54 26.29
C PHE A 240 -6.91 -10.63 27.47
N LYS A 241 -7.01 -9.56 28.26
CA LYS A 241 -8.02 -9.40 29.32
C LYS A 241 -8.58 -7.99 29.34
N GLY A 242 -9.78 -7.86 29.91
CA GLY A 242 -10.43 -6.57 30.11
C GLY A 242 -11.20 -6.06 28.89
N SER A 243 -11.43 -6.91 27.89
CA SER A 243 -12.32 -6.61 26.76
C SER A 243 -12.89 -7.89 26.16
N ALA A 244 -14.22 -8.05 26.19
CA ALA A 244 -14.87 -9.22 25.59
C ALA A 244 -14.63 -9.33 24.08
N LEU A 245 -14.35 -8.21 23.40
CA LEU A 245 -13.91 -8.21 22.00
C LEU A 245 -12.55 -8.89 21.83
N PHE A 246 -11.57 -8.55 22.68
CA PHE A 246 -10.22 -9.10 22.58
C PHE A 246 -10.10 -10.49 23.21
N ASP A 247 -10.94 -10.81 24.20
CA ASP A 247 -11.02 -12.15 24.81
C ASP A 247 -11.38 -13.23 23.78
N LEU A 248 -12.16 -12.89 22.73
CA LEU A 248 -12.43 -13.80 21.60
C LEU A 248 -11.14 -14.27 20.93
N MET A 249 -10.10 -13.42 20.91
CA MET A 249 -8.82 -13.76 20.31
C MET A 249 -8.00 -14.71 21.17
N ASN A 250 -8.39 -15.04 22.39
CA ASN A 250 -7.67 -16.03 23.20
C ASN A 250 -7.97 -17.47 22.74
N ASN A 251 -9.18 -17.71 22.23
CA ASN A 251 -9.63 -19.02 21.75
C ASN A 251 -9.27 -19.21 20.27
N ARG A 252 -7.99 -19.42 19.99
CA ARG A 252 -7.43 -19.53 18.62
C ARG A 252 -7.32 -20.99 18.18
N ALA A 253 -7.66 -21.28 16.93
CA ALA A 253 -7.42 -22.59 16.30
C ALA A 253 -5.97 -22.76 15.79
N HIS A 254 -5.31 -21.65 15.47
CA HIS A 254 -3.96 -21.61 14.92
C HIS A 254 -3.10 -20.57 15.63
N GLU A 255 -1.79 -20.80 15.63
CA GLU A 255 -0.79 -19.86 16.13
C GLU A 255 -0.64 -18.69 15.15
N GLY A 256 -0.53 -17.48 15.69
CA GLY A 256 -0.22 -16.26 14.96
C GLY A 256 0.82 -15.40 15.70
N THR A 257 1.11 -14.24 15.14
CA THR A 257 2.11 -13.30 15.65
C THR A 257 1.44 -11.99 16.06
N PHE A 258 1.83 -11.45 17.22
CA PHE A 258 1.55 -10.07 17.59
C PHE A 258 2.78 -9.22 17.26
N THR A 259 2.61 -8.24 16.39
CA THR A 259 3.67 -7.34 15.95
C THR A 259 3.35 -5.93 16.41
N LEU A 260 4.33 -5.27 17.03
CA LEU A 260 4.25 -3.84 17.33
C LEU A 260 5.20 -3.09 16.40
N GLU A 261 4.64 -2.17 15.61
CA GLU A 261 5.40 -1.33 14.69
C GLU A 261 4.98 0.14 14.83
N PRO A 262 5.91 1.09 14.64
CA PRO A 262 5.57 2.50 14.77
C PRO A 262 4.64 2.89 13.63
N HIS A 263 3.58 3.62 13.96
CA HIS A 263 2.73 4.19 12.93
C HIS A 263 3.50 5.25 12.15
N LYS A 264 3.86 4.93 10.91
CA LYS A 264 4.60 5.82 10.02
C LYS A 264 3.64 6.78 9.35
N SER A 265 3.85 8.07 9.57
CA SER A 265 3.24 9.14 8.79
C SER A 265 4.08 9.42 7.56
N ILE A 266 3.46 10.02 6.53
CA ILE A 266 4.14 10.36 5.27
C ILE A 266 4.22 11.87 5.14
N ALA A 267 5.38 12.38 4.72
CA ALA A 267 5.60 13.77 4.41
C ALA A 267 6.38 13.91 3.08
N PRO A 268 5.99 14.85 2.19
CA PRO A 268 6.78 15.17 1.02
C PRO A 268 8.17 15.65 1.44
N ALA A 269 9.19 15.13 0.79
CA ALA A 269 10.58 15.47 1.04
C ALA A 269 11.37 15.63 -0.25
N THR A 270 12.46 16.39 -0.19
CA THR A 270 13.41 16.53 -1.30
C THR A 270 14.84 16.42 -0.77
N LEU A 271 15.66 15.62 -1.47
CA LEU A 271 17.06 15.39 -1.16
C LEU A 271 17.94 16.19 -2.11
N TYR A 272 18.94 16.88 -1.59
CA TYR A 272 19.87 17.73 -2.32
C TYR A 272 21.33 17.38 -2.00
N LEU A 273 22.22 17.67 -2.93
CA LEU A 273 23.63 17.92 -2.65
C LEU A 273 23.89 19.42 -2.70
N LYS A 274 24.52 19.98 -1.67
CA LYS A 274 24.86 21.40 -1.59
C LYS A 274 26.37 21.58 -1.46
N SER A 275 26.96 22.27 -2.43
CA SER A 275 28.34 22.75 -2.36
C SER A 275 28.35 24.08 -1.59
N LEU A 276 28.99 24.11 -0.42
CA LEU A 276 29.17 25.34 0.34
C LEU A 276 30.29 26.21 -0.23
N GLU A 277 31.28 25.59 -0.91
CA GLU A 277 32.39 26.31 -1.53
C GLU A 277 31.93 27.12 -2.76
N HIS A 278 31.07 26.53 -3.58
CA HIS A 278 30.62 27.16 -4.83
C HIS A 278 29.22 27.77 -4.75
N ASP A 279 28.56 27.69 -3.60
CA ASP A 279 27.18 28.14 -3.37
C ASP A 279 26.21 27.61 -4.45
N THR A 280 26.30 26.30 -4.71
CA THR A 280 25.43 25.60 -5.67
C THR A 280 24.75 24.42 -5.03
N GLU A 281 23.54 24.10 -5.51
CA GLU A 281 22.81 22.92 -5.09
C GLU A 281 22.33 22.08 -6.28
N PHE A 282 22.30 20.78 -6.08
CA PHE A 282 21.78 19.79 -7.01
C PHE A 282 20.68 18.99 -6.33
N GLU A 283 19.45 19.20 -6.78
CA GLU A 283 18.31 18.39 -6.38
C GLU A 283 18.49 16.95 -6.88
N ILE A 284 18.59 15.99 -5.96
CA ILE A 284 18.71 14.56 -6.27
C ILE A 284 17.34 14.01 -6.66
N ALA A 285 16.33 14.17 -5.80
CA ALA A 285 14.97 13.72 -6.04
C ALA A 285 13.99 14.24 -4.97
N SER A 286 12.73 14.41 -5.37
CA SER A 286 11.58 14.53 -4.47
C SER A 286 10.87 13.17 -4.31
N PHE A 287 10.41 12.88 -3.10
CA PHE A 287 9.81 11.60 -2.72
C PHE A 287 8.97 11.76 -1.44
N ASP A 288 8.22 10.72 -1.10
CA ASP A 288 7.45 10.64 0.14
C ASP A 288 8.30 10.01 1.24
N ALA A 289 8.68 10.80 2.25
CA ALA A 289 9.43 10.32 3.41
C ALA A 289 8.48 9.78 4.48
N ALA A 290 8.81 8.61 5.02
CA ALA A 290 8.13 8.06 6.18
C ALA A 290 8.78 8.59 7.46
N TYR A 291 7.96 9.06 8.40
CA TYR A 291 8.44 9.52 9.70
C TYR A 291 7.57 9.02 10.85
N PHE A 292 8.20 8.87 12.01
CA PHE A 292 7.53 8.55 13.27
C PHE A 292 8.36 9.06 14.45
N SER A 293 7.70 9.28 15.59
CA SER A 293 8.39 9.63 16.83
C SER A 293 8.36 8.45 17.81
N ALA A 294 9.48 8.22 18.50
CA ALA A 294 9.57 7.28 19.61
C ALA A 294 10.42 7.92 20.71
N GLY A 295 9.82 8.07 21.90
CA GLY A 295 10.44 8.76 23.02
C GLY A 295 10.79 10.21 22.66
N ASP A 296 12.04 10.60 22.89
CA ASP A 296 12.57 11.92 22.52
C ASP A 296 13.18 11.97 21.12
N LYS A 297 12.97 10.94 20.29
CA LYS A 297 13.58 10.84 18.96
C LYS A 297 12.51 10.91 17.87
N LEU A 298 12.83 11.66 16.82
CA LEU A 298 12.12 11.68 15.55
C LEU A 298 12.94 10.87 14.54
N PHE A 299 12.33 9.86 13.96
CA PHE A 299 12.93 9.04 12.92
C PHE A 299 12.29 9.39 11.59
N ILE A 300 13.13 9.65 10.59
CA ILE A 300 12.70 9.88 9.22
C ILE A 300 13.48 8.98 8.30
N SER A 301 12.81 8.38 7.33
CA SER A 301 13.45 7.54 6.33
C SER A 301 12.81 7.79 4.99
N GLY A 302 13.62 7.68 3.94
CA GLY A 302 13.14 7.76 2.59
C GLY A 302 14.00 6.95 1.66
N ASP A 303 13.38 6.53 0.57
CA ASP A 303 14.04 5.98 -0.59
C ASP A 303 13.78 6.90 -1.78
N CYS A 304 14.80 7.10 -2.60
CA CYS A 304 14.68 7.88 -3.81
C CYS A 304 15.40 7.20 -4.97
N LEU A 305 15.02 7.60 -6.18
CA LEU A 305 15.49 6.98 -7.42
C LEU A 305 15.23 5.46 -7.42
N SER A 306 14.00 5.05 -7.08
CA SER A 306 13.58 3.65 -7.01
C SER A 306 14.43 2.79 -6.06
N GLY A 307 14.77 3.35 -4.89
CA GLY A 307 15.56 2.68 -3.86
C GLY A 307 17.07 2.61 -4.09
N LEU A 308 17.59 3.22 -5.17
CA LEU A 308 19.04 3.32 -5.42
C LEU A 308 19.73 4.14 -4.34
N ILE A 309 19.06 5.17 -3.81
CA ILE A 309 19.55 5.94 -2.66
C ILE A 309 18.52 5.81 -1.55
N THR A 310 18.98 5.45 -0.36
CA THR A 310 18.15 5.40 0.85
C THR A 310 18.82 6.17 1.95
N PHE A 311 18.04 6.83 2.79
CA PHE A 311 18.56 7.46 4.00
C PHE A 311 17.70 7.15 5.21
N LYS A 312 18.33 7.25 6.38
CA LYS A 312 17.66 7.33 7.67
C LYS A 312 18.21 8.55 8.40
N MET A 313 17.32 9.35 8.95
CA MET A 313 17.61 10.47 9.80
C MET A 313 17.07 10.19 11.19
N THR A 314 17.86 10.46 12.22
CA THR A 314 17.39 10.46 13.60
C THR A 314 17.65 11.85 14.18
N TYR A 315 16.60 12.50 14.67
CA TYR A 315 16.70 13.75 15.42
C TYR A 315 16.37 13.48 16.89
N ASN A 316 17.24 13.91 17.80
CA ASN A 316 17.05 13.80 19.24
C ASN A 316 16.61 15.15 19.81
N ALA A 317 15.37 15.24 20.28
CA ALA A 317 14.79 16.47 20.82
C ALA A 317 15.44 16.95 22.13
N LYS A 318 16.09 16.06 22.90
CA LYS A 318 16.80 16.43 24.14
C LYS A 318 18.19 16.98 23.88
N SER A 319 18.99 16.30 23.05
CA SER A 319 20.35 16.75 22.74
C SER A 319 20.40 17.74 21.58
N LEU A 320 19.31 17.91 20.84
CA LEU A 320 19.20 18.67 19.60
C LEU A 320 20.16 18.18 18.50
N GLN A 321 20.64 16.93 18.61
CA GLN A 321 21.53 16.33 17.63
C GLN A 321 20.75 15.62 16.53
N VAL A 322 21.26 15.71 15.30
CA VAL A 322 20.76 15.01 14.12
C VAL A 322 21.84 14.05 13.64
N THR A 323 21.46 12.81 13.33
CA THR A 323 22.32 11.83 12.65
C THR A 323 21.70 11.39 11.34
N PHE A 324 22.54 11.14 10.34
CA PHE A 324 22.12 10.62 9.05
C PHE A 324 22.93 9.39 8.65
N ASP A 325 22.21 8.39 8.16
CA ASP A 325 22.76 7.20 7.53
C ASP A 325 22.32 7.18 6.07
N TYR A 326 23.26 7.28 5.15
CA TYR A 326 23.02 7.26 3.71
C TYR A 326 23.54 5.96 3.10
N ASN A 327 22.79 5.38 2.18
CA ASN A 327 23.20 4.20 1.45
C ASN A 327 22.91 4.35 -0.04
N PHE A 328 23.88 3.97 -0.87
CA PHE A 328 23.71 3.78 -2.30
C PHE A 328 23.68 2.27 -2.59
N LYS A 329 22.64 1.80 -3.26
CA LYS A 329 22.32 0.38 -3.47
C LYS A 329 22.26 0.03 -4.95
N PRO A 330 23.41 -0.09 -5.63
CA PRO A 330 23.44 -0.40 -7.07
C PRO A 330 22.80 -1.74 -7.41
N GLU A 331 22.63 -2.65 -6.43
CA GLU A 331 21.95 -3.93 -6.58
C GLU A 331 20.50 -3.77 -7.04
N LYS A 332 19.90 -2.58 -6.85
CA LYS A 332 18.58 -2.24 -7.40
C LYS A 332 18.51 -2.24 -8.92
N TRP A 333 19.65 -2.23 -9.62
CA TRP A 333 19.69 -2.42 -11.06
C TRP A 333 19.69 -3.89 -11.49
N VAL A 334 19.87 -4.85 -10.59
CA VAL A 334 19.81 -6.27 -10.96
C VAL A 334 18.45 -6.61 -11.57
N GLY A 335 18.48 -7.27 -12.72
CA GLY A 335 17.33 -7.55 -13.57
C GLY A 335 17.03 -6.49 -14.61
N GLU A 336 17.55 -5.26 -14.49
CA GLU A 336 17.28 -4.17 -15.44
C GLU A 336 18.10 -4.30 -16.74
N PRO A 337 17.59 -3.83 -17.89
CA PRO A 337 18.35 -3.79 -19.14
C PRO A 337 19.56 -2.85 -19.04
N LEU A 338 20.76 -3.31 -19.38
CA LEU A 338 21.99 -2.52 -19.33
C LEU A 338 21.93 -1.25 -20.21
N VAL A 339 21.24 -1.34 -21.35
CA VAL A 339 21.09 -0.20 -22.28
C VAL A 339 20.15 0.89 -21.76
N ASN A 340 19.27 0.57 -20.81
CA ASN A 340 18.24 1.46 -20.28
C ASN A 340 18.11 1.35 -18.75
N LEU A 341 19.21 1.61 -18.05
CA LEU A 341 19.22 1.60 -16.59
C LEU A 341 18.39 2.75 -16.00
N PRO A 342 17.40 2.46 -15.13
CA PRO A 342 16.62 3.47 -14.47
C PRO A 342 17.50 4.48 -13.73
N HIS A 343 17.15 5.77 -13.82
CA HIS A 343 17.80 6.89 -13.12
C HIS A 343 19.28 7.15 -13.41
N LEU A 344 19.95 6.33 -14.22
CA LEU A 344 21.38 6.48 -14.54
C LEU A 344 21.74 7.90 -15.07
N PRO A 345 20.97 8.54 -15.97
CA PRO A 345 21.29 9.90 -16.42
C PRO A 345 21.26 10.96 -15.30
N LYS A 346 20.38 10.80 -14.31
CA LYS A 346 20.31 11.69 -13.14
C LYS A 346 21.50 11.43 -12.21
N LEU A 347 21.83 10.16 -11.99
CA LEU A 347 23.01 9.76 -11.21
C LEU A 347 24.33 10.22 -11.84
N GLN A 348 24.43 10.27 -13.17
CA GLN A 348 25.60 10.85 -13.85
C GLN A 348 25.76 12.34 -13.56
N LYS A 349 24.66 13.10 -13.57
CA LYS A 349 24.69 14.52 -13.18
C LYS A 349 25.11 14.69 -11.72
N LEU A 350 24.61 13.82 -10.85
CA LEU A 350 24.99 13.75 -9.44
C LEU A 350 26.50 13.46 -9.30
N ALA A 351 27.02 12.43 -9.96
CA ALA A 351 28.44 12.09 -9.92
C ALA A 351 29.32 13.23 -10.44
N ASN A 352 28.92 13.89 -11.53
CA ASN A 352 29.61 15.06 -12.08
C ASN A 352 29.62 16.25 -11.10
N PHE A 353 28.57 16.41 -10.30
CA PHE A 353 28.53 17.42 -9.24
C PHE A 353 29.55 17.09 -8.14
N LEU A 354 29.57 15.84 -7.67
CA LEU A 354 30.51 15.37 -6.65
C LEU A 354 31.98 15.39 -7.10
N VAL A 355 32.26 15.19 -8.39
CA VAL A 355 33.62 15.33 -8.95
C VAL A 355 34.10 16.78 -8.88
N LYS A 356 33.20 17.77 -9.00
CA LYS A 356 33.56 19.19 -8.88
C LYS A 356 33.78 19.59 -7.43
N ASP A 357 32.92 19.12 -6.53
CA ASP A 357 33.05 19.35 -5.10
C ASP A 357 32.67 18.09 -4.30
N ASN A 358 33.70 17.40 -3.80
CA ASN A 358 33.54 16.20 -2.98
C ASN A 358 33.31 16.48 -1.48
N GLN A 359 33.31 17.76 -1.07
CA GLN A 359 32.94 18.22 0.27
C GLN A 359 31.47 18.65 0.34
N SER A 360 30.73 18.52 -0.77
CA SER A 360 29.29 18.77 -0.83
C SER A 360 28.54 18.09 0.31
N LYS A 361 27.63 18.81 0.94
CA LYS A 361 26.75 18.32 2.01
C LYS A 361 25.51 17.68 1.43
N ILE A 362 25.01 16.63 2.06
CA ILE A 362 23.66 16.13 1.78
C ILE A 362 22.68 16.92 2.62
N VAL A 363 21.67 17.50 1.96
CA VAL A 363 20.65 18.34 2.59
C VAL A 363 19.29 17.76 2.31
N ILE A 364 18.44 17.67 3.33
CA ILE A 364 17.08 17.17 3.18
C ILE A 364 16.09 18.24 3.61
N GLU A 365 15.10 18.44 2.77
CA GLU A 365 13.98 19.33 3.00
C GLU A 365 12.69 18.52 3.19
N PHE A 366 11.94 18.78 4.25
CA PHE A 366 10.66 18.15 4.57
C PHE A 366 9.54 19.18 4.57
N ASN A 367 8.39 18.85 3.99
CA ASN A 367 7.18 19.65 4.08
C ASN A 367 6.20 19.01 5.06
N LEU A 368 6.16 19.54 6.29
CA LEU A 368 5.23 19.10 7.33
C LEU A 368 4.07 20.09 7.43
N SER A 369 2.91 19.72 6.88
CA SER A 369 1.69 20.53 6.95
C SER A 369 1.89 21.98 6.48
N GLY A 370 2.64 22.17 5.40
CA GLY A 370 2.95 23.50 4.84
C GLY A 370 4.18 24.19 5.43
N HIS A 371 4.81 23.62 6.45
CA HIS A 371 6.06 24.14 7.03
C HIS A 371 7.26 23.39 6.46
N VAL A 372 8.17 24.13 5.86
CA VAL A 372 9.40 23.60 5.27
C VAL A 372 10.49 23.55 6.34
N LEU A 373 11.00 22.35 6.61
CA LEU A 373 12.15 22.12 7.49
C LEU A 373 13.32 21.61 6.68
N ARG A 374 14.52 22.15 6.89
CA ARG A 374 15.74 21.80 6.14
C ARG A 374 16.85 21.40 7.11
N PHE A 375 17.51 20.29 6.84
CA PHE A 375 18.54 19.69 7.69
C PHE A 375 19.75 19.25 6.87
N GLY A 376 20.93 19.20 7.49
CA GLY A 376 22.14 18.57 6.94
C GLY A 376 23.28 19.53 6.58
N GLU A 377 23.03 20.84 6.52
CA GLU A 377 24.08 21.84 6.24
C GLU A 377 25.04 21.99 7.43
N GLU A 378 24.48 21.87 8.62
CA GLU A 378 25.13 21.96 9.93
C GLU A 378 25.89 20.69 10.34
N ILE A 379 25.80 19.61 9.57
CA ILE A 379 26.30 18.30 9.98
C ILE A 379 27.69 18.05 9.41
N GLU A 380 28.63 17.77 10.31
CA GLU A 380 29.98 17.33 9.97
C GLU A 380 30.03 15.81 9.91
N GLN A 381 29.88 15.26 8.70
CA GLN A 381 30.01 13.83 8.41
C GLN A 381 30.98 13.64 7.23
N ASN A 382 31.90 12.70 7.36
CA ASN A 382 32.79 12.32 6.26
C ASN A 382 32.07 11.35 5.30
N LEU A 383 31.68 11.86 4.14
CA LEU A 383 30.98 11.09 3.09
C LEU A 383 31.88 10.74 1.90
N SER A 384 33.20 11.00 1.99
CA SER A 384 34.14 10.81 0.87
C SER A 384 34.16 9.39 0.32
N GLY A 385 34.06 8.37 1.19
CA GLY A 385 33.97 6.96 0.79
C GLY A 385 32.70 6.67 -0.02
N LEU A 386 31.54 7.15 0.46
CA LEU A 386 30.27 7.00 -0.24
C LEU A 386 30.28 7.71 -1.60
N TYR A 387 30.81 8.94 -1.66
CA TYR A 387 30.89 9.71 -2.91
C TYR A 387 31.82 9.05 -3.92
N SER A 388 32.98 8.58 -3.48
CA SER A 388 33.91 7.85 -4.36
C SER A 388 33.27 6.58 -4.91
N PHE A 389 32.53 5.85 -4.07
CA PHE A 389 31.78 4.66 -4.49
C PHE A 389 30.69 4.99 -5.51
N ILE A 390 29.87 6.02 -5.27
CA ILE A 390 28.83 6.48 -6.21
C ILE A 390 29.45 6.87 -7.55
N ILE A 391 30.48 7.72 -7.54
CA ILE A 391 31.15 8.19 -8.76
C ILE A 391 31.67 7.01 -9.57
N HIS A 392 32.38 6.09 -8.91
CA HIS A 392 32.98 4.93 -9.57
C HIS A 392 31.91 4.02 -10.19
N VAL A 393 30.90 3.60 -9.42
CA VAL A 393 29.86 2.69 -9.91
C VAL A 393 29.03 3.35 -11.03
N VAL A 394 28.66 4.62 -10.88
CA VAL A 394 27.88 5.32 -11.90
C VAL A 394 28.65 5.48 -13.22
N ASP A 395 29.95 5.81 -13.14
CA ASP A 395 30.80 5.88 -14.34
C ASP A 395 30.93 4.50 -14.99
N LEU A 396 31.20 3.47 -14.20
CA LEU A 396 31.32 2.11 -14.70
C LEU A 396 30.04 1.62 -15.39
N MET A 397 28.87 1.84 -14.77
CA MET A 397 27.57 1.48 -15.38
C MET A 397 27.26 2.30 -16.63
N ASN A 398 27.72 3.55 -16.71
CA ASN A 398 27.62 4.32 -17.96
C ASN A 398 28.46 3.71 -19.08
N ARG A 399 29.69 3.29 -18.79
CA ARG A 399 30.56 2.62 -19.76
C ARG A 399 29.96 1.31 -20.22
N ALA A 400 29.43 0.53 -19.27
CA ALA A 400 28.72 -0.71 -19.53
C ALA A 400 27.52 -0.50 -20.46
N LYS A 401 26.67 0.51 -20.19
CA LYS A 401 25.55 0.87 -21.07
C LYS A 401 25.99 1.13 -22.51
N VAL A 402 27.07 1.88 -22.71
CA VAL A 402 27.59 2.19 -24.05
C VAL A 402 28.10 0.93 -24.75
N LEU A 403 28.81 0.07 -24.03
CA LEU A 403 29.30 -1.19 -24.57
C LEU A 403 28.16 -2.18 -24.89
N ALA A 404 27.15 -2.29 -24.03
CA ALA A 404 26.00 -3.18 -24.22
C ALA A 404 25.25 -2.87 -25.52
N LYS A 405 25.15 -1.59 -25.91
CA LYS A 405 24.56 -1.18 -27.20
C LYS A 405 25.30 -1.72 -28.42
N HIS A 406 26.62 -1.92 -28.30
CA HIS A 406 27.45 -2.44 -29.40
C HIS A 406 27.51 -3.96 -29.41
N ILE A 407 27.35 -4.61 -28.25
CA ILE A 407 27.40 -6.07 -28.14
C ILE A 407 26.02 -6.69 -28.37
N ASN A 408 25.07 -6.38 -27.51
CA ASN A 408 23.71 -6.94 -27.54
C ASN A 408 22.79 -6.11 -26.63
N GLU A 409 21.81 -5.43 -27.21
CA GLU A 409 20.89 -4.57 -26.47
C GLU A 409 19.98 -5.32 -25.49
N LYS A 410 19.91 -6.65 -25.57
CA LYS A 410 19.09 -7.49 -24.68
C LYS A 410 19.79 -7.85 -23.36
N LEU A 411 21.06 -7.50 -23.17
CA LEU A 411 21.80 -7.79 -21.95
C LEU A 411 21.16 -7.07 -20.75
N ARG A 412 21.12 -7.77 -19.62
CA ARG A 412 20.59 -7.28 -18.34
C ARG A 412 21.68 -7.33 -17.28
N VAL A 413 21.53 -6.56 -16.22
CA VAL A 413 22.40 -6.67 -15.06
C VAL A 413 22.03 -7.94 -14.30
N GLU A 414 22.88 -8.94 -14.26
CA GLU A 414 22.68 -10.16 -13.47
C GLU A 414 23.41 -10.09 -12.12
N SER A 415 24.52 -9.36 -12.07
CA SER A 415 25.31 -9.04 -10.87
C SER A 415 25.88 -7.62 -10.97
N ILE A 416 26.13 -6.98 -9.83
CA ILE A 416 26.90 -5.73 -9.75
C ILE A 416 28.39 -6.00 -9.53
N ASP A 417 28.72 -7.18 -9.01
CA ASP A 417 30.10 -7.59 -8.80
C ASP A 417 30.78 -7.83 -10.14
N ILE A 418 31.98 -7.28 -10.28
CA ILE A 418 32.83 -7.45 -11.46
C ILE A 418 34.29 -7.54 -11.04
N SER A 419 35.06 -8.37 -11.75
CA SER A 419 36.49 -8.48 -11.49
C SER A 419 37.23 -7.23 -11.99
N GLU A 420 38.35 -6.88 -11.33
CA GLU A 420 39.20 -5.76 -11.77
C GLU A 420 39.69 -5.92 -13.23
N LYS A 421 39.87 -7.18 -13.67
CA LYS A 421 40.25 -7.49 -15.04
C LYS A 421 39.14 -7.11 -16.02
N ASP A 422 37.89 -7.47 -15.70
CA ASP A 422 36.75 -7.27 -16.59
C ASP A 422 36.34 -5.79 -16.62
N GLU A 423 36.45 -5.09 -15.48
CA GLU A 423 36.27 -3.63 -15.42
C GLU A 423 37.27 -2.90 -16.33
N LYS A 424 38.55 -3.29 -16.29
CA LYS A 424 39.60 -2.74 -17.18
C LYS A 424 39.25 -2.97 -18.65
N LEU A 425 38.74 -4.16 -19.00
CA LEU A 425 38.31 -4.46 -20.36
C LEU A 425 37.15 -3.55 -20.79
N ILE A 426 36.12 -3.37 -19.96
CA ILE A 426 35.02 -2.43 -20.23
C ILE A 426 35.56 -1.02 -20.49
N GLY A 427 36.51 -0.55 -19.67
CA GLY A 427 37.16 0.75 -19.86
C GLY A 427 37.89 0.89 -21.20
N ILE A 428 38.58 -0.15 -21.66
CA ILE A 428 39.27 -0.18 -22.96
C ILE A 428 38.24 -0.11 -24.09
N TYR A 429 37.23 -0.99 -24.07
CA TYR A 429 36.19 -1.01 -25.11
C TYR A 429 35.42 0.31 -25.18
N TYR A 430 35.05 0.87 -24.04
CA TYR A 430 34.39 2.16 -23.97
C TYR A 430 35.19 3.26 -24.69
N LYS A 431 36.50 3.39 -24.40
CA LYS A 431 37.37 4.40 -25.05
C LYS A 431 37.43 4.22 -26.56
N VAL A 432 37.52 2.98 -27.02
CA VAL A 432 37.57 2.67 -28.45
C VAL A 432 36.27 3.05 -29.15
N ILE A 433 35.13 2.77 -28.54
CA ILE A 433 33.80 3.15 -29.03
C ILE A 433 33.63 4.67 -29.07
N THR A 434 33.93 5.37 -27.96
CA THR A 434 33.54 6.79 -27.82
C THR A 434 34.46 7.75 -28.54
N SER A 435 35.75 7.42 -28.64
CA SER A 435 36.75 8.36 -29.18
C SER A 435 37.44 7.88 -30.45
N GLY A 436 37.41 6.58 -30.78
CA GLY A 436 38.33 6.00 -31.75
C GLY A 436 39.77 6.19 -31.27
N LEU A 437 40.49 5.11 -30.95
CA LEU A 437 41.84 5.29 -30.43
C LEU A 437 42.80 5.48 -31.62
N THR A 438 42.98 6.74 -32.05
CA THR A 438 43.97 7.12 -33.08
C THR A 438 45.28 7.54 -32.42
N ILE A 439 46.33 6.79 -32.69
CA ILE A 439 47.68 7.01 -32.21
C ILE A 439 48.53 7.48 -33.40
N LYS A 440 49.18 8.65 -33.29
CA LYS A 440 50.23 9.04 -34.22
C LYS A 440 51.50 8.31 -33.84
N GLU A 441 52.07 7.56 -34.78
CA GLU A 441 53.25 6.74 -34.49
C GLU A 441 54.53 7.54 -34.76
N PRO A 442 55.51 7.52 -33.83
CA PRO A 442 56.81 8.15 -34.05
C PRO A 442 57.53 7.51 -35.25
N VAL A 443 58.14 8.34 -36.10
CA VAL A 443 58.95 7.86 -37.23
C VAL A 443 60.05 6.91 -36.73
N GLY A 444 60.18 5.77 -37.39
CA GLY A 444 61.14 4.71 -37.06
C GLY A 444 60.70 3.73 -35.97
N LYS A 445 59.51 3.90 -35.38
CA LYS A 445 58.96 2.92 -34.42
C LYS A 445 58.70 1.58 -35.11
N ASP A 446 59.14 0.49 -34.49
CA ASP A 446 58.78 -0.88 -34.88
C ASP A 446 57.29 -1.10 -34.57
N LEU A 447 56.48 -1.23 -35.63
CA LEU A 447 55.02 -1.40 -35.53
C LEU A 447 54.65 -2.88 -35.44
N PHE A 448 55.35 -3.73 -36.19
CA PHE A 448 55.03 -5.14 -36.32
C PHE A 448 56.22 -5.91 -36.88
N THR A 449 56.48 -7.10 -36.31
CA THR A 449 57.50 -8.02 -36.81
C THR A 449 56.86 -9.37 -37.12
N VAL A 450 57.05 -9.85 -38.35
CA VAL A 450 56.73 -11.21 -38.77
C VAL A 450 58.02 -12.01 -38.81
N HIS A 451 58.07 -13.12 -38.09
CA HIS A 451 59.20 -14.04 -38.12
C HIS A 451 58.98 -15.16 -39.15
N ASN A 452 60.03 -15.53 -39.88
CA ASN A 452 60.02 -16.56 -40.91
C ASN A 452 58.87 -16.45 -41.93
N PRO A 453 58.67 -15.27 -42.55
CA PRO A 453 57.57 -15.10 -43.49
C PRO A 453 57.79 -15.98 -44.74
N THR A 454 56.73 -16.65 -45.21
CA THR A 454 56.76 -17.35 -46.50
C THR A 454 56.40 -16.36 -47.60
N VAL A 455 57.37 -15.92 -48.38
CA VAL A 455 57.19 -14.97 -49.50
C VAL A 455 57.84 -15.54 -50.75
N SER A 456 57.11 -15.57 -51.87
CA SER A 456 57.68 -16.01 -53.16
C SER A 456 58.57 -14.93 -53.78
N ASP A 457 59.52 -15.33 -54.62
CA ASP A 457 60.41 -14.39 -55.34
C ASP A 457 59.65 -13.37 -56.19
N THR A 458 58.54 -13.79 -56.79
CA THR A 458 57.61 -12.91 -57.52
C THR A 458 57.01 -11.84 -56.61
N GLN A 459 56.53 -12.23 -55.42
CA GLN A 459 55.99 -11.28 -54.45
C GLN A 459 57.07 -10.32 -53.95
N LEU A 460 58.27 -10.82 -53.66
CA LEU A 460 59.39 -10.00 -53.22
C LEU A 460 59.78 -8.95 -54.28
N THR A 461 59.84 -9.37 -55.54
CA THR A 461 60.15 -8.50 -56.68
C THR A 461 59.07 -7.44 -56.87
N ASP A 462 57.80 -7.82 -56.79
CA ASP A 462 56.67 -6.89 -56.92
C ASP A 462 56.65 -5.86 -55.78
N MET A 463 56.95 -6.29 -54.54
CA MET A 463 57.00 -5.43 -53.36
C MET A 463 58.18 -4.45 -53.39
N ASN A 464 59.34 -4.88 -53.90
CA ASN A 464 60.49 -3.99 -54.10
C ASN A 464 60.27 -3.00 -55.25
N THR A 465 59.52 -3.39 -56.28
CA THR A 465 59.30 -2.56 -57.48
C THR A 465 58.19 -1.54 -57.27
N ASN A 466 57.09 -1.95 -56.63
CA ASN A 466 55.87 -1.14 -56.48
C ASN A 466 55.69 -0.56 -55.07
N GLY A 467 56.55 -0.93 -54.12
CA GLY A 467 56.45 -0.56 -52.71
C GLY A 467 55.46 -1.44 -51.92
N PHE A 468 55.60 -1.41 -50.60
CA PHE A 468 54.62 -2.02 -49.69
C PHE A 468 53.37 -1.13 -49.63
N THR A 469 52.17 -1.68 -49.81
CA THR A 469 50.94 -0.91 -49.60
C THR A 469 50.89 -0.40 -48.15
N SER A 470 50.81 0.92 -47.97
CA SER A 470 50.88 1.64 -46.68
C SER A 470 49.61 1.52 -45.83
N TYR A 471 48.91 0.40 -45.92
CA TYR A 471 47.64 0.13 -45.24
C TYR A 471 47.63 -1.31 -44.75
N LEU A 472 47.47 -1.49 -43.44
CA LEU A 472 47.35 -2.79 -42.80
C LEU A 472 46.11 -2.78 -41.91
N LYS A 473 45.22 -3.73 -42.11
CA LYS A 473 44.03 -3.91 -41.29
C LYS A 473 44.10 -5.26 -40.58
N LEU A 474 44.30 -5.22 -39.28
CA LEU A 474 44.31 -6.38 -38.40
C LEU A 474 42.95 -6.49 -37.71
N LYS A 475 42.31 -7.64 -37.84
CA LYS A 475 41.13 -8.00 -37.05
C LYS A 475 41.52 -9.10 -36.10
N ASN A 476 41.37 -8.88 -34.79
CA ASN A 476 41.70 -9.91 -33.83
C ASN A 476 40.69 -9.99 -32.69
N ARG A 477 40.34 -11.21 -32.32
CA ARG A 477 39.60 -11.51 -31.10
C ARG A 477 40.64 -11.64 -29.98
N ASN A 478 41.09 -10.50 -29.48
CA ASN A 478 42.22 -10.43 -28.56
C ASN A 478 41.93 -10.95 -27.14
N ALA A 479 40.71 -11.38 -26.81
CA ALA A 479 40.36 -11.81 -25.46
C ALA A 479 39.39 -13.00 -25.43
N ALA A 480 39.53 -13.82 -24.38
CA ALA A 480 38.52 -14.79 -23.97
C ALA A 480 37.20 -14.09 -23.62
N ASN A 481 36.11 -14.86 -23.51
CA ASN A 481 34.88 -14.31 -22.94
C ASN A 481 35.16 -13.69 -21.57
N PHE A 482 34.40 -12.65 -21.24
CA PHE A 482 34.53 -11.95 -19.98
C PHE A 482 33.18 -11.79 -19.32
N ASP A 483 33.20 -11.73 -17.99
CA ASP A 483 32.00 -11.50 -17.20
C ASP A 483 31.59 -10.04 -17.31
N PHE A 484 30.40 -9.82 -17.86
CA PHE A 484 29.83 -8.50 -18.05
C PHE A 484 28.57 -8.37 -17.20
N PHE A 485 28.77 -8.05 -15.91
CA PHE A 485 27.71 -7.93 -14.91
C PHE A 485 26.87 -9.21 -14.77
N GLY A 486 27.55 -10.36 -14.68
CA GLY A 486 27.01 -11.72 -14.59
C GLY A 486 26.76 -12.39 -15.95
N ASN A 487 26.83 -11.66 -17.06
CA ASN A 487 26.67 -12.23 -18.39
C ASN A 487 28.01 -12.76 -18.92
N ASP A 488 28.06 -14.01 -19.38
CA ASP A 488 29.20 -14.52 -20.15
C ASP A 488 29.15 -13.98 -21.58
N VAL A 489 30.01 -13.00 -21.88
CA VAL A 489 29.95 -12.27 -23.15
C VAL A 489 31.25 -12.44 -23.94
N SER A 490 31.08 -12.73 -25.22
CA SER A 490 32.18 -12.68 -26.18
C SER A 490 32.56 -11.23 -26.46
N PRO A 491 33.84 -10.84 -26.29
CA PRO A 491 34.27 -9.48 -26.59
C PRO A 491 34.07 -9.14 -28.07
N PRO A 492 33.65 -7.91 -28.41
CA PRO A 492 33.57 -7.47 -29.79
C PRO A 492 34.96 -7.49 -30.46
N ILE A 493 34.98 -7.77 -31.77
CA ILE A 493 36.24 -7.93 -32.51
C ILE A 493 36.95 -6.59 -32.61
N PHE A 494 38.24 -6.60 -32.27
CA PHE A 494 39.08 -5.43 -32.33
C PHE A 494 39.66 -5.29 -33.73
N GLN A 495 39.46 -4.13 -34.34
CA GLN A 495 40.03 -3.77 -35.62
C GLN A 495 41.10 -2.69 -35.42
N THR A 496 42.34 -3.04 -35.74
CA THR A 496 43.46 -2.11 -35.79
C THR A 496 43.80 -1.82 -37.24
N VAL A 497 43.74 -0.55 -37.64
CA VAL A 497 44.16 -0.07 -38.96
C VAL A 497 45.43 0.74 -38.80
N ILE A 498 46.50 0.32 -39.46
CA ILE A 498 47.77 1.04 -39.51
C ILE A 498 47.93 1.63 -40.90
N THR A 499 48.20 2.92 -41.00
CA THR A 499 48.47 3.62 -42.26
C THR A 499 49.78 4.35 -42.23
N GLY A 500 50.47 4.39 -43.37
CA GLY A 500 51.77 5.03 -43.54
C GLY A 500 52.86 4.22 -42.85
N PHE A 501 53.35 3.15 -43.47
CA PHE A 501 54.48 2.39 -42.94
C PHE A 501 55.33 1.84 -44.08
N GLU A 502 56.57 1.48 -43.78
CA GLU A 502 57.48 0.81 -44.69
C GLU A 502 57.88 -0.56 -44.15
N GLY A 503 58.00 -1.55 -45.04
CA GLY A 503 58.44 -2.90 -44.71
C GLY A 503 59.90 -3.12 -45.07
N ALA A 504 60.67 -3.72 -44.18
CA ALA A 504 62.03 -4.16 -44.46
C ALA A 504 62.20 -5.66 -44.15
N PHE A 505 62.78 -6.39 -45.09
CA PHE A 505 63.14 -7.79 -44.93
C PHE A 505 64.52 -7.94 -44.30
N PHE A 506 64.63 -8.87 -43.36
CA PHE A 506 65.87 -9.20 -42.66
C PHE A 506 66.23 -10.66 -42.93
N THR A 507 67.51 -10.90 -43.15
CA THR A 507 68.12 -12.22 -43.29
C THR A 507 69.34 -12.28 -42.38
N ASP A 508 69.55 -13.42 -41.74
CA ASP A 508 70.77 -13.74 -41.01
C ASP A 508 71.89 -13.92 -42.04
N ILE A 509 72.95 -13.15 -41.86
CA ILE A 509 74.12 -13.11 -42.73
C ILE A 509 74.79 -14.51 -42.81
N THR A 510 74.52 -15.39 -41.85
CA THR A 510 75.11 -16.73 -41.76
C THR A 510 74.27 -17.84 -42.42
N GLU A 511 72.97 -17.65 -42.66
CA GLU A 511 72.07 -18.72 -43.12
C GLU A 511 71.74 -18.73 -44.62
N GLY A 512 72.00 -17.65 -45.37
CA GLY A 512 71.93 -17.62 -46.84
C GLY A 512 70.52 -17.79 -47.45
N GLU A 513 70.13 -16.85 -48.33
CA GLU A 513 68.88 -16.79 -49.13
C GLU A 513 67.53 -16.88 -48.36
N ARG A 514 67.53 -17.16 -47.06
CA ARG A 514 66.32 -17.26 -46.23
C ARG A 514 65.94 -15.92 -45.62
N ILE A 515 64.68 -15.53 -45.75
CA ILE A 515 64.12 -14.35 -45.07
C ILE A 515 63.70 -14.76 -43.66
N ASP A 516 64.35 -14.17 -42.65
CA ASP A 516 64.13 -14.51 -41.23
C ASP A 516 63.10 -13.61 -40.58
N ALA A 517 62.96 -12.37 -41.04
CA ALA A 517 61.91 -11.49 -40.58
C ALA A 517 61.47 -10.46 -41.62
N LEU A 518 60.22 -10.03 -41.51
CA LEU A 518 59.71 -8.80 -42.10
C LEU A 518 59.34 -7.86 -40.96
N LYS A 519 59.91 -6.66 -40.95
CA LYS A 519 59.55 -5.61 -39.97
C LYS A 519 58.84 -4.46 -40.65
N LEU A 520 57.79 -3.95 -40.01
CA LEU A 520 57.07 -2.76 -40.44
C LEU A 520 57.45 -1.58 -39.53
N TYR A 521 57.91 -0.49 -40.14
CA TYR A 521 58.31 0.73 -39.44
C TYR A 521 57.37 1.88 -39.76
N ALA A 522 57.11 2.70 -38.75
CA ALA A 522 56.38 3.94 -38.93
C ALA A 522 57.21 4.96 -39.75
N VAL A 523 56.59 5.57 -40.75
CA VAL A 523 57.13 6.72 -41.50
C VAL A 523 56.44 8.04 -41.09
N GLU A 524 56.81 9.16 -41.72
CA GLU A 524 56.14 10.43 -41.46
C GLU A 524 54.64 10.34 -41.79
N GLY A 525 53.79 10.78 -40.84
CA GLY A 525 52.33 10.71 -40.98
C GLY A 525 51.70 9.37 -40.59
N SER A 526 52.48 8.41 -40.06
CA SER A 526 51.96 7.13 -39.59
C SER A 526 50.85 7.26 -38.55
N THR A 527 49.78 6.49 -38.71
CA THR A 527 48.72 6.40 -37.70
C THR A 527 48.25 4.97 -37.47
N THR A 528 48.03 4.64 -36.20
CA THR A 528 47.35 3.42 -35.76
C THR A 528 45.96 3.81 -35.25
N VAL A 529 44.91 3.27 -35.85
CA VAL A 529 43.52 3.51 -35.45
C VAL A 529 42.93 2.21 -34.92
N HIS A 530 42.44 2.24 -33.69
CA HIS A 530 41.67 1.14 -33.14
C HIS A 530 40.17 1.43 -33.15
N SER A 531 39.41 0.45 -33.61
CA SER A 531 37.95 0.48 -33.79
C SER A 531 37.37 -0.89 -33.45
N LEU A 532 36.05 -0.97 -33.28
CA LEU A 532 35.35 -2.26 -33.28
C LEU A 532 34.92 -2.60 -34.71
N GLU A 533 34.87 -3.89 -35.01
CA GLU A 533 34.27 -4.35 -36.26
C GLU A 533 32.76 -4.05 -36.26
N ASP A 534 32.27 -3.49 -37.37
CA ASP A 534 30.86 -3.09 -37.58
C ASP A 534 29.89 -4.27 -37.59
#